data_AF-A0A445MYJ9-F1
#
_entry.id   AF-A0A445MYJ9-F1
#
_cell.length_a   1.000
_cell.length_b   1.000
_cell.length_c   1.000
_cell.angle_alpha   90.00
_cell.angle_beta   90.00
_cell.angle_gamma   90.00
#
_symmetry.space_group_name_H-M   'P 1'
#
loop_
_entity.id
_entity.type
_entity.pdbx_description
1 polymer ?
#
loop_
_entity_poly.entity_id
_entity_poly.type
_entity_poly.pdbx_seq_one_letter_code
_entity_poly.pdbx_strand_id
1 'polypeptide(L)'
;MLKSIKDTGKLFQIEGLRNGKVNIKATTYLLSLPEKQQAEVLAAHLEHLKKDLEKYHNTKRSSYNKNNEVEMVQVKLLIEVIEGLMAQV
;
A
#
# COMPACT_ATOMS: atom_id res chain seq x y z
N MET A 1 2.82 -11.45 7.22
CA MET A 1 2.29 -10.69 6.07
C MET A 1 0.90 -10.18 6.38
N LEU A 2 0.79 -8.86 6.58
CA LEU A 2 -0.44 -8.15 6.95
C LEU A 2 -1.57 -8.35 5.94
N LYS A 3 -2.80 -8.27 6.45
CA LYS A 3 -4.02 -8.29 5.64
C LYS A 3 -4.05 -7.12 4.64
N SER A 4 -3.64 -5.92 5.05
CA SER A 4 -3.55 -4.73 4.18
C SER A 4 -2.55 -4.87 3.04
N ILE A 5 -1.36 -5.42 3.29
CA ILE A 5 -0.38 -5.70 2.22
C ILE A 5 -0.95 -6.75 1.25
N LYS A 6 -1.64 -7.78 1.74
CA LYS A 6 -2.32 -8.76 0.88
C LYS A 6 -3.47 -8.16 0.08
N ASP A 7 -4.28 -7.30 0.70
CA ASP A 7 -5.41 -6.64 0.05
C ASP A 7 -4.93 -5.61 -1.00
N THR A 8 -3.76 -4.99 -0.78
CA THR A 8 -3.09 -4.17 -1.79
C THR A 8 -2.83 -4.96 -3.07
N GLY A 9 -2.50 -6.25 -2.96
CA GLY A 9 -2.33 -7.15 -4.10
C GLY A 9 -3.57 -7.30 -5.00
N LYS A 10 -4.77 -6.93 -4.50
CA LYS A 10 -6.01 -6.90 -5.30
C LYS A 10 -6.17 -5.62 -6.10
N LEU A 11 -5.58 -4.53 -5.64
CA LEU A 11 -5.63 -3.21 -6.29
C LEU A 11 -4.42 -2.98 -7.19
N PHE A 12 -3.28 -3.55 -6.82
CA PHE A 12 -2.01 -3.37 -7.49
C PHE A 12 -1.27 -4.69 -7.65
N GLN A 13 -0.71 -4.91 -8.84
CA GLN A 13 0.18 -6.01 -9.15
C GLN A 13 1.62 -5.51 -9.22
N ILE A 14 2.50 -6.15 -8.45
CA ILE A 14 3.95 -5.91 -8.51
C ILE A 14 4.51 -6.78 -9.62
N GLU A 15 4.95 -6.18 -10.73
CA GLU A 15 5.45 -6.93 -11.90
C GLU A 15 6.95 -7.25 -11.82
N GLY A 16 7.69 -6.56 -10.94
CA GLY A 16 9.09 -6.85 -10.72
C GLY A 16 9.84 -5.72 -10.04
N LEU A 17 11.06 -6.05 -9.63
CA LEU A 17 12.06 -5.13 -9.10
C LEU A 17 13.21 -5.06 -10.11
N ARG A 18 13.42 -3.91 -10.74
CA ARG A 18 14.54 -3.71 -11.67
C ARG A 18 15.27 -2.41 -11.33
N ASN A 19 16.58 -2.50 -11.10
CA ASN A 19 17.44 -1.35 -10.77
C ASN A 19 16.94 -0.53 -9.57
N GLY A 20 16.44 -1.20 -8.52
CA GLY A 20 15.89 -0.53 -7.33
C GLY A 20 14.53 0.16 -7.55
N LYS A 21 13.96 0.09 -8.76
CA LYS A 21 12.61 0.56 -9.05
C LYS A 21 11.63 -0.60 -8.97
N VAL A 22 10.55 -0.40 -8.24
CA VAL A 22 9.40 -1.32 -8.21
C VAL A 22 8.47 -0.93 -9.34
N ASN A 23 8.16 -1.86 -10.25
CA ASN A 23 7.11 -1.63 -11.23
C ASN A 23 5.78 -2.12 -10.67
N ILE A 24 4.85 -1.18 -10.45
CA ILE A 24 3.55 -1.44 -9.86
C ILE A 24 2.50 -1.06 -10.90
N LYS A 25 1.64 -2.01 -11.28
CA LYS A 25 0.49 -1.75 -12.14
C LYS A 25 -0.79 -1.81 -11.34
N ALA A 26 -1.73 -0.92 -11.65
CA ALA A 26 -3.11 -1.07 -11.21
C ALA A 26 -3.68 -2.38 -11.79
N THR A 27 -4.43 -3.11 -11.00
CA THR A 27 -5.11 -4.32 -11.48
C THR A 27 -6.24 -3.96 -12.43
N THR A 28 -6.66 -4.92 -13.25
CA THR A 28 -7.86 -4.80 -14.08
C THR A 28 -9.10 -4.46 -13.25
N TYR A 29 -9.18 -4.90 -11.98
CA TYR A 29 -10.25 -4.50 -11.08
C TYR A 29 -10.28 -2.99 -10.88
N LEU A 30 -9.17 -2.39 -10.42
CA LEU A 30 -9.13 -0.94 -10.17
C LEU A 30 -9.41 -0.16 -11.47
N LEU A 31 -8.80 -0.57 -12.58
CA LEU A 31 -8.98 0.08 -13.88
C LEU A 31 -10.39 -0.08 -14.47
N SER A 32 -11.16 -1.08 -14.04
CA SER A 32 -12.54 -1.30 -14.51
C SER A 32 -13.57 -0.40 -13.82
N LEU A 33 -13.20 0.25 -12.72
CA LEU A 33 -14.08 1.14 -11.97
C LEU A 33 -14.15 2.53 -12.63
N PRO A 34 -15.27 3.26 -12.52
CA PRO A 34 -15.34 4.68 -12.84
C PRO A 34 -14.32 5.49 -12.03
N GLU A 35 -13.75 6.56 -12.58
CA GLU A 35 -12.71 7.38 -11.92
C GLU A 35 -13.08 7.81 -10.49
N LYS A 36 -14.32 8.23 -10.25
CA LYS A 36 -14.81 8.57 -8.91
C LYS A 36 -14.73 7.40 -7.93
N GLN A 37 -15.08 6.19 -8.39
CA GLN A 37 -14.99 4.98 -7.57
C GLN A 37 -13.55 4.51 -7.39
N GLN A 38 -12.67 4.74 -8.39
CA GLN A 38 -11.24 4.50 -8.23
C GLN A 38 -10.69 5.35 -7.09
N ALA A 39 -11.00 6.66 -7.09
CA ALA A 39 -10.58 7.57 -6.04
C ALA A 39 -11.11 7.16 -4.65
N GLU A 40 -12.38 6.76 -4.55
CA GLU A 40 -12.97 6.27 -3.29
C GLU A 40 -12.28 4.99 -2.78
N VAL A 41 -12.04 4.01 -3.66
CA VAL A 41 -11.35 2.76 -3.32
C VAL A 41 -9.90 3.04 -2.88
N LEU A 42 -9.19 3.91 -3.61
CA LEU A 42 -7.84 4.32 -3.27
C LEU A 42 -7.78 5.05 -1.93
N ALA A 43 -8.71 5.98 -1.68
CA ALA A 43 -8.79 6.71 -0.42
C ALA A 43 -9.08 5.80 0.78
N ALA A 44 -10.05 4.88 0.64
CA ALA A 44 -10.36 3.90 1.68
C ALA A 44 -9.16 2.98 1.97
N HIS A 45 -8.46 2.54 0.92
CA HIS A 45 -7.29 1.68 1.06
C HIS A 45 -6.10 2.43 1.69
N LEU A 46 -5.93 3.71 1.33
CA LEU A 46 -4.94 4.61 1.94
C LEU A 46 -5.18 4.77 3.45
N GLU A 47 -6.43 4.99 3.87
CA GLU A 47 -6.79 5.10 5.29
C GLU A 47 -6.47 3.81 6.05
N HIS A 48 -6.75 2.64 5.47
CA HIS A 48 -6.39 1.35 6.05
C HIS A 48 -4.87 1.18 6.21
N LEU A 49 -4.09 1.55 5.20
CA LEU A 49 -2.62 1.46 5.28
C LEU A 49 -2.05 2.41 6.34
N LYS A 50 -2.59 3.63 6.47
CA LYS A 50 -2.19 4.58 7.53
C LYS A 50 -2.48 4.04 8.93
N LYS A 51 -3.66 3.46 9.15
CA LYS A 51 -4.03 2.82 10.43
C LYS A 51 -3.09 1.65 10.77
N ASP A 52 -2.72 0.85 9.78
CA ASP A 52 -1.77 -0.24 10.01
C ASP A 52 -0.35 0.29 10.29
N LEU A 53 0.08 1.37 9.64
CA LEU A 53 1.35 2.04 9.95
C LEU A 53 1.40 2.57 11.40
N GLU A 54 0.32 3.19 11.87
CA GLU A 54 0.21 3.66 13.26
C GLU A 54 0.32 2.51 14.29
N LYS A 55 -0.29 1.36 13.99
CA LYS A 55 -0.14 0.16 14.83
C LYS A 55 1.32 -0.28 14.95
N TYR A 56 2.13 -0.16 13.89
CA TYR A 56 3.57 -0.46 13.96
C TYR A 56 4.34 0.51 14.83
N HIS A 57 4.04 1.81 14.74
CA HIS A 57 4.65 2.80 15.62
C HIS A 57 4.35 2.51 17.09
N ASN A 58 3.15 2.02 17.40
CA ASN A 58 2.76 1.61 18.75
C ASN A 58 3.36 0.26 19.19
N THR A 59 3.51 -0.71 18.29
CA THR A 59 4.12 -2.03 18.62
C THR A 59 5.64 -2.00 18.69
N LYS A 60 6.32 -1.08 17.98
CA LYS A 60 7.78 -0.87 18.09
C LYS A 60 8.22 -0.48 19.51
N ARG A 61 7.32 0.06 20.35
CA ARG A 61 7.58 0.29 21.78
C ARG A 61 7.69 -0.99 22.62
N SER A 62 7.27 -2.15 22.11
CA SER A 62 7.10 -3.37 22.92
C SER A 62 7.92 -4.59 22.50
N SER A 63 8.41 -4.71 21.26
CA SER A 63 9.30 -5.82 20.85
C SER A 63 9.92 -5.55 19.48
N TYR A 64 11.26 -5.58 19.38
CA TYR A 64 12.00 -5.34 18.14
C TYR A 64 12.13 -6.65 17.35
N ASN A 65 11.52 -6.74 16.16
CA ASN A 65 11.67 -7.89 15.25
C ASN A 65 11.95 -7.38 13.82
N LYS A 66 12.99 -7.90 13.15
CA LYS A 66 13.38 -7.54 11.77
C LYS A 66 12.24 -7.70 10.77
N ASN A 67 11.35 -8.69 10.97
CA ASN A 67 10.20 -8.90 10.08
C ASN A 67 9.21 -7.72 10.14
N ASN A 68 9.08 -7.08 11.31
CA ASN A 68 8.19 -5.93 11.49
C ASN A 68 8.73 -4.68 10.75
N GLU A 69 10.05 -4.56 10.62
CA GLU A 69 10.67 -3.45 9.93
C GLU A 69 10.48 -3.52 8.41
N VAL A 70 10.63 -4.71 7.83
CA VAL A 70 10.37 -4.95 6.40
C VAL A 70 8.90 -4.67 6.07
N GLU A 71 7.96 -5.18 6.88
CA GLU A 71 6.53 -4.94 6.66
C GLU A 71 6.17 -3.45 6.80
N MET A 72 6.76 -2.73 7.78
CA MET A 72 6.56 -1.28 7.93
C MET A 72 7.07 -0.50 6.71
N VAL A 73 8.25 -0.83 6.19
CA VAL A 73 8.80 -0.18 4.98
C VAL A 73 7.91 -0.45 3.77
N GLN A 74 7.40 -1.68 3.62
CA GLN A 74 6.45 -2.01 2.57
C GLN A 74 5.16 -1.19 2.68
N VAL A 75 4.58 -1.05 3.88
CA VAL A 75 3.37 -0.23 4.09
C VAL A 75 3.64 1.24 3.75
N LYS A 76 4.79 1.80 4.15
CA LYS A 76 5.15 3.20 3.82
C LYS A 76 5.25 3.42 2.31
N LEU A 77 5.94 2.52 1.60
CA LEU A 77 6.06 2.61 0.15
C LEU A 77 4.69 2.58 -0.55
N LEU A 78 3.78 1.72 -0.08
CA LEU A 78 2.43 1.62 -0.64
C LEU A 78 1.60 2.90 -0.40
N ILE A 79 1.74 3.52 0.76
CA ILE A 79 1.12 4.82 1.07
C ILE A 79 1.61 5.88 0.08
N GLU A 80 2.92 6.02 -0.10
CA GLU A 80 3.52 7.00 -1.02
C GLU A 80 3.06 6.80 -2.46
N VAL A 81 2.98 5.55 -2.93
CA VAL A 81 2.49 5.22 -4.27
C VAL A 81 1.03 5.64 -4.45
N ILE A 82 0.16 5.32 -3.49
CA ILE A 82 -1.26 5.64 -3.58
C ILE A 82 -1.49 7.15 -3.49
N GLU A 83 -0.79 7.86 -2.60
CA GLU A 83 -0.85 9.32 -2.51
C GLU A 83 -0.38 9.98 -3.81
N GLY A 84 0.70 9.47 -4.40
CA GLY A 84 1.21 9.96 -5.68
C GLY A 84 0.25 9.72 -6.85
N LEU A 85 -0.50 8.62 -6.84
CA LEU A 85 -1.55 8.34 -7.83
C LEU A 85 -2.75 9.26 -7.63
N MET A 86 -3.21 9.43 -6.39
CA MET A 86 -4.34 10.32 -6.07
C MET A 86 -4.05 11.79 -6.38
N ALA A 87 -2.79 12.23 -6.34
CA ALA A 87 -2.41 13.60 -6.69
C ALA A 87 -2.41 13.89 -8.21
N GLN A 88 -2.50 12.86 -9.05
CA GLN A 88 -2.52 12.97 -10.52
C GLN A 88 -3.93 12.90 -11.11
N VAL A 89 -4.93 12.52 -10.31
CA VAL A 89 -6.36 12.49 -10.64
C VAL A 89 -7.00 13.81 -10.23
#